data_AF-A0A956CDQ6-F1
#
_entry.id   AF-A0A956CDQ6-F1
#
_cell.length_a   1.000
_cell.length_b   1.000
_cell.length_c   1.000
_cell.angle_alpha   90.00
_cell.angle_beta   90.00
_cell.angle_gamma   90.00
#
_symmetry.space_group_name_H-M   'P 1'
#
loop_
_entity.id
_entity.type
_entity.pdbx_description
1 polymer ?
#
loop_
_entity_poly.entity_id
_entity_poly.type
_entity_poly.pdbx_seq_one_letter_code
_entity_poly.pdbx_strand_id
1 'polypeptide(L)'
;MRRWAPLLLLSALSWGCPLAVSDDYEISDLKAAGESCKAASECSSAVCSAGKCAAPSCTDGVKNGNESDRDCGGSCPKCPDGRGCKAKADCVSDNCAGGKCAPK
;
A
#
# COMPACT_ATOMS: atom_id res chain seq x y z
N MET A 1 3.10 33.99 5.63
CA MET A 1 4.19 34.93 6.02
C MET A 1 3.83 35.56 7.35
N ARG A 2 4.80 35.50 8.29
CA ARG A 2 4.96 36.19 9.58
C ARG A 2 3.77 37.01 10.13
N ARG A 3 3.26 36.61 11.30
CA ARG A 3 2.83 37.54 12.35
C ARG A 3 3.26 36.98 13.72
N TRP A 4 4.27 37.61 14.32
CA TRP A 4 4.50 37.67 15.77
C TRP A 4 3.18 38.06 16.46
N ALA A 5 2.78 37.63 17.67
CA ALA A 5 3.45 37.30 18.93
C ALA A 5 2.39 36.64 19.88
N PRO A 6 2.60 36.47 21.20
CA PRO A 6 3.81 36.17 21.98
C PRO A 6 3.63 34.92 22.89
N LEU A 7 4.73 34.45 23.47
CA LEU A 7 4.74 33.55 24.63
C LEU A 7 4.02 34.18 25.83
N LEU A 8 3.19 33.41 26.54
CA LEU A 8 3.11 33.41 28.01
C LEU A 8 2.32 32.18 28.50
N LEU A 9 2.97 31.39 29.34
CA LEU A 9 2.46 30.19 30.01
C LEU A 9 1.23 30.51 30.88
N LEU A 10 0.22 29.62 30.87
CA LEU A 10 -0.49 29.21 32.09
C LEU A 10 -1.35 27.96 31.86
N SER A 11 -0.93 26.87 32.52
CA SER A 11 -1.74 25.81 33.15
C SER A 11 -2.89 25.16 32.36
N ALA A 12 -2.65 23.89 32.01
CA ALA A 12 -3.60 22.90 31.49
C ALA A 12 -4.96 22.90 32.21
N LEU A 13 -6.05 22.73 31.43
CA LEU A 13 -7.14 21.75 31.64
C LEU A 13 -8.22 21.88 30.53
N SER A 14 -8.13 21.04 29.49
CA SER A 14 -9.22 20.58 28.60
C SER A 14 -8.55 19.74 27.49
N TRP A 15 -8.28 18.45 27.66
CA TRP A 15 -9.24 17.37 27.40
C TRP A 15 -10.11 17.67 26.18
N GLY A 16 -9.53 17.46 25.00
CA GLY A 16 -10.23 17.56 23.73
C GLY A 16 -9.23 17.45 22.59
N CYS A 17 -9.16 16.25 22.02
CA CYS A 17 -8.35 15.81 20.89
C CYS A 17 -8.16 16.91 19.81
N PRO A 18 -6.97 17.11 19.23
CA PRO A 18 -6.79 18.00 18.09
C PRO A 18 -7.82 17.63 17.03
N LEU A 19 -8.76 18.55 16.82
CA LEU A 19 -9.85 18.44 15.86
C LEU A 19 -9.23 18.12 14.50
N ALA A 20 -9.40 16.87 14.07
CA ALA A 20 -9.15 16.41 12.73
C ALA A 20 -10.06 17.19 11.78
N VAL A 21 -9.59 18.35 11.33
CA VAL A 21 -10.19 19.07 10.21
C VAL A 21 -9.88 18.25 8.96
N SER A 22 -10.88 17.50 8.49
CA SER A 22 -10.81 16.74 7.24
C SER A 22 -11.88 17.27 6.28
N ASP A 23 -11.75 18.55 5.97
CA ASP A 23 -12.55 19.23 4.95
C ASP A 23 -11.81 19.12 3.60
N ASP A 24 -12.28 18.13 2.82
CA ASP A 24 -12.43 18.08 1.36
C ASP A 24 -11.20 18.18 0.42
N TYR A 25 -10.39 17.11 0.38
CA TYR A 25 -9.95 16.48 -0.88
C TYR A 25 -9.42 15.06 -0.60
N GLU A 26 -10.33 14.10 -0.35
CA GLU A 26 -9.99 12.69 -0.13
C GLU A 26 -9.54 12.05 -1.45
N ILE A 27 -8.24 12.09 -1.76
CA ILE A 27 -7.69 11.16 -2.74
C ILE A 27 -7.59 9.79 -2.06
N SER A 28 -8.52 8.91 -2.45
CA SER A 28 -8.46 7.44 -2.44
C SER A 28 -8.78 6.69 -1.14
N ASP A 29 -10.08 6.47 -0.92
CA ASP A 29 -10.71 5.46 -0.03
C ASP A 29 -10.35 4.00 -0.38
N LEU A 30 -9.06 3.68 -0.50
CA LEU A 30 -8.61 2.29 -0.62
C LEU A 30 -8.64 1.67 0.77
N LYS A 31 -9.75 1.02 1.08
CA LYS A 31 -10.12 0.34 2.31
C LYS A 31 -9.10 -0.72 2.74
N ALA A 32 -8.74 -0.72 4.02
CA ALA A 32 -7.69 -1.59 4.56
C ALA A 32 -8.19 -3.03 4.77
N ALA A 33 -7.27 -3.98 4.97
CA ALA A 33 -7.61 -5.39 5.21
C ALA A 33 -8.57 -5.56 6.42
N GLY A 34 -9.58 -6.43 6.27
CA GLY A 34 -10.60 -6.75 7.28
C GLY A 34 -11.84 -5.85 7.26
N GLU A 35 -11.75 -4.69 6.60
CA GLU A 35 -12.87 -3.77 6.46
C GLU A 35 -13.87 -4.21 5.37
N SER A 36 -15.14 -3.83 5.49
CA SER A 36 -16.23 -4.30 4.61
C SER A 36 -16.13 -3.73 3.18
N CYS A 37 -16.20 -4.56 2.15
CA CYS A 37 -16.15 -4.12 0.75
C CYS A 37 -17.31 -4.68 -0.07
N LYS A 38 -17.67 -3.96 -1.13
CA LYS A 38 -18.62 -4.38 -2.18
C LYS A 38 -17.90 -4.78 -3.46
N ALA A 39 -16.74 -4.17 -3.73
CA ALA A 39 -15.93 -4.45 -4.91
C ALA A 39 -14.44 -4.52 -4.57
N ALA A 40 -13.70 -5.28 -5.37
CA ALA A 40 -12.24 -5.38 -5.29
C ALA A 40 -11.55 -4.01 -5.33
N SER A 41 -12.03 -3.10 -6.18
CA SER A 41 -11.47 -1.74 -6.35
C SER A 41 -11.57 -0.85 -5.11
N GLU A 42 -12.42 -1.22 -4.14
CA GLU A 42 -12.51 -0.49 -2.87
C GLU A 42 -11.38 -0.86 -1.92
N CYS A 43 -10.68 -1.98 -2.14
CA CYS A 43 -9.65 -2.46 -1.22
C CYS A 43 -8.25 -2.03 -1.67
N SER A 44 -7.37 -1.65 -0.74
CA SER A 44 -5.97 -1.35 -1.08
C SER A 44 -5.22 -2.57 -1.64
N SER A 45 -5.67 -3.78 -1.31
CA SER A 45 -5.19 -5.04 -1.89
C SER A 45 -5.78 -5.36 -3.26
N ALA A 46 -6.79 -4.62 -3.71
CA ALA A 46 -7.63 -4.98 -4.86
C ALA A 46 -8.30 -6.35 -4.72
N VAL A 47 -8.49 -6.86 -3.49
CA VAL A 47 -9.14 -8.15 -3.23
C VAL A 47 -10.25 -7.97 -2.21
N CYS A 48 -11.49 -8.15 -2.66
CA CYS A 48 -12.68 -8.19 -1.81
C CYS A 48 -13.17 -9.63 -1.70
N SER A 49 -13.00 -10.26 -0.53
CA SER A 49 -13.36 -11.65 -0.27
C SER A 49 -14.33 -11.74 0.90
N ALA A 50 -15.44 -12.47 0.71
CA ALA A 50 -16.51 -12.59 1.70
C ALA A 50 -17.05 -11.23 2.22
N GLY A 51 -17.10 -10.22 1.34
CA GLY A 51 -17.55 -8.87 1.69
C GLY A 51 -16.58 -8.09 2.58
N LYS A 52 -15.31 -8.52 2.67
CA LYS A 52 -14.23 -7.83 3.38
C LYS A 52 -12.97 -7.75 2.55
N CYS A 53 -12.21 -6.67 2.70
CA CYS A 53 -10.92 -6.53 2.05
C CYS A 53 -9.96 -7.58 2.60
N ALA A 54 -9.38 -8.38 1.71
CA ALA A 54 -8.35 -9.34 2.10
C ALA A 54 -7.00 -8.61 2.21
N ALA A 55 -6.11 -9.11 3.06
CA ALA A 55 -4.72 -8.70 3.02
C ALA A 55 -4.09 -9.18 1.69
N PRO A 56 -3.11 -8.43 1.13
CA PRO A 56 -2.39 -8.87 -0.05
C PRO A 56 -1.72 -10.22 0.20
N SER A 57 -1.77 -11.12 -0.78
CA SER A 57 -1.24 -12.48 -0.69
C SER A 57 -0.57 -12.89 -1.99
N CYS A 58 0.54 -13.61 -1.89
CA CYS A 58 1.33 -14.09 -3.03
C CYS A 58 0.65 -15.18 -3.89
N THR A 59 -0.66 -15.38 -3.73
CA THR A 59 -1.45 -16.42 -4.40
C THR A 59 -2.89 -15.96 -4.66
N ASP A 60 -3.19 -14.68 -4.46
CA ASP A 60 -4.54 -14.14 -4.63
C ASP A 60 -4.86 -13.80 -6.09
N GLY A 61 -3.90 -13.95 -7.01
CA GLY A 61 -4.13 -13.69 -8.41
C GLY A 61 -4.13 -12.20 -8.73
N VAL A 62 -3.59 -11.32 -7.89
CA VAL A 62 -3.59 -9.88 -8.10
C VAL A 62 -2.23 -9.32 -7.76
N LYS A 63 -1.68 -8.47 -8.65
CA LYS A 63 -0.43 -7.75 -8.35
C LYS A 63 -0.70 -6.67 -7.30
N ASN A 64 -0.42 -6.97 -6.04
CA ASN A 64 -0.68 -6.07 -4.91
C ASN A 64 0.47 -6.08 -3.87
N GLY A 65 0.35 -5.24 -2.84
CA GLY A 65 1.36 -5.15 -1.78
C GLY A 65 2.77 -4.87 -2.29
N ASN A 66 3.70 -5.77 -1.99
CA ASN A 66 5.12 -5.64 -2.31
C ASN A 66 5.55 -6.36 -3.59
N GLU A 67 4.62 -6.95 -4.33
CA GLU A 67 4.91 -7.74 -5.53
C GLU A 67 5.54 -6.91 -6.67
N SER A 68 6.40 -7.56 -7.46
CA SER A 68 6.94 -6.98 -8.69
C SER A 68 6.12 -7.40 -9.91
N ASP A 69 5.49 -8.58 -9.88
CA ASP A 69 4.50 -9.07 -10.83
C ASP A 69 3.44 -9.89 -10.08
N ARG A 70 2.32 -10.20 -10.74
CA ARG A 70 1.19 -10.95 -10.17
C ARG A 70 1.68 -12.22 -9.45
N ASP A 71 1.46 -12.30 -8.14
CA ASP A 71 1.80 -13.43 -7.28
C ASP A 71 3.32 -13.70 -7.13
N CYS A 72 4.21 -12.73 -7.44
CA CYS A 72 5.66 -12.92 -7.31
C CYS A 72 6.49 -11.64 -7.11
N GLY A 73 7.70 -11.82 -6.57
CA GLY A 73 8.70 -10.78 -6.32
C GLY A 73 8.49 -9.98 -5.04
N GLY A 74 9.49 -9.17 -4.67
CA GLY A 74 9.51 -8.46 -3.39
C GLY A 74 9.52 -9.43 -2.20
N SER A 75 8.43 -9.43 -1.43
CA SER A 75 8.24 -10.35 -0.29
C SER A 75 7.70 -11.73 -0.69
N CYS A 76 7.28 -11.88 -1.95
CA CYS A 76 6.73 -13.11 -2.50
C CYS A 76 7.82 -13.98 -3.15
N PRO A 77 7.51 -15.24 -3.53
CA PRO A 77 8.45 -16.08 -4.24
C PRO A 77 9.04 -15.39 -5.47
N LYS A 78 10.28 -15.74 -5.82
CA LYS A 78 10.95 -15.16 -6.99
C LYS A 78 10.15 -15.43 -8.27
N CYS A 79 10.03 -14.40 -9.09
CA CYS A 79 9.40 -14.44 -10.39
C CYS A 79 10.24 -15.27 -11.40
N PRO A 80 9.60 -16.12 -12.22
CA PRO A 80 10.25 -16.78 -13.35
C PRO A 80 10.59 -15.79 -14.47
N ASP A 81 11.39 -16.24 -15.43
CA ASP A 81 11.78 -15.43 -16.60
C ASP A 81 10.55 -14.90 -17.37
N GLY A 82 10.67 -13.68 -17.89
CA GLY A 82 9.63 -12.93 -18.62
C GLY A 82 8.68 -12.11 -17.74
N ARG A 83 8.63 -12.38 -16.43
CA ARG A 83 7.80 -11.66 -15.45
C ARG A 83 8.39 -10.32 -15.03
N GLY A 84 7.53 -9.42 -14.55
CA GLY A 84 7.93 -8.11 -14.05
C GLY A 84 8.84 -8.19 -12.83
N CYS A 85 9.88 -7.35 -12.80
CA CYS A 85 10.80 -7.24 -11.67
C CYS A 85 11.15 -5.77 -11.41
N LYS A 86 11.50 -5.47 -10.15
CA LYS A 86 12.03 -4.17 -9.71
C LYS A 86 13.50 -4.31 -9.28
N ALA A 87 13.89 -5.47 -8.79
CA ALA A 87 15.24 -5.80 -8.36
C ALA A 87 15.68 -7.17 -8.88
N LYS A 88 16.99 -7.40 -8.95
CA LYS A 88 17.57 -8.70 -9.27
C LYS A 88 17.06 -9.81 -8.35
N ALA A 89 16.89 -9.50 -7.06
CA ALA A 89 16.39 -10.43 -6.06
C ALA A 89 14.95 -10.91 -6.33
N ASP A 90 14.18 -10.20 -7.16
CA ASP A 90 12.83 -10.62 -7.54
C ASP A 90 12.85 -11.80 -8.52
N CYS A 91 13.96 -12.07 -9.21
CA CYS A 91 14.02 -13.04 -10.29
C CYS A 91 14.69 -14.34 -9.85
N VAL A 92 14.16 -15.49 -10.28
CA VAL A 92 14.82 -16.81 -10.09
C VAL A 92 16.20 -16.81 -10.75
N SER A 93 16.34 -16.11 -11.87
CA SER A 93 17.60 -15.90 -12.58
C SER A 93 18.54 -14.90 -11.92
N ASP A 94 18.11 -14.17 -10.88
CA ASP A 94 18.85 -13.03 -10.31
C ASP A 94 19.22 -11.94 -11.34
N ASN A 95 18.52 -11.92 -12.49
CA ASN A 95 18.75 -10.99 -13.58
C ASN A 95 17.46 -10.24 -13.93
N CYS A 96 17.35 -9.00 -13.46
CA CYS A 96 16.27 -8.09 -13.80
C CYS A 96 16.75 -7.11 -14.88
N ALA A 97 16.28 -7.28 -16.12
CA ALA A 97 16.68 -6.48 -17.26
C ALA A 97 15.45 -5.91 -17.97
N GLY A 98 15.42 -4.58 -18.20
CA GLY A 98 14.28 -3.92 -18.84
C GLY A 98 12.96 -4.06 -18.07
N GLY A 99 13.02 -4.19 -16.73
CA GLY A 99 11.85 -4.40 -15.87
C GLY A 99 11.25 -5.80 -15.96
N LYS A 100 11.96 -6.76 -16.59
CA LYS A 100 11.57 -8.17 -16.67
C LYS A 100 12.69 -9.09 -16.21
N CYS A 101 12.32 -10.22 -15.62
CA CYS A 101 13.26 -11.28 -15.34
C CYS A 101 13.78 -11.85 -16.66
N ALA A 102 15.09 -11.84 -16.84
CA ALA A 102 15.75 -12.37 -18.01
C ALA A 102 16.52 -13.64 -17.64
N PRO A 103 16.75 -14.57 -18.57
CA PRO A 103 17.61 -15.72 -18.32
C PRO A 103 19.03 -15.29 -17.92
N LYS A 104 19.74 -16.20 -17.26
CA LYS A 104 21.14 -16.01 -16.88
C LYS A 104 22.08 -16.09 -18.08
#